data_AF-A0A2G9UD29-F1
#
_entry.id   AF-A0A2G9UD29-F1
#
_cell.length_a   1.000
_cell.length_b   1.000
_cell.length_c   1.000
_cell.angle_alpha   90.00
_cell.angle_beta   90.00
_cell.angle_gamma   90.00
#
_symmetry.space_group_name_H-M   'P 1'
#
loop_
_entity.id
_entity.type
_entity.pdbx_description
1 polymer ?
#
loop_
_entity_poly.entity_id
_entity_poly.type
_entity_poly.pdbx_seq_one_letter_code
_entity_poly.pdbx_strand_id
1 'polypeptide(L)'
;MGISLYPCSVPGHDKMFEMPNDMMEVGLGIHGEPGCRREPVQNARQVVDTILSRLQKIVQFTKEQEIVLLINNLGGVSQIEMSIIKSEAIRWC
;
A
#
# COMPACT_ATOMS: atom_id res chain seq x y z
N MET A 1 -6.74 3.29 -0.12
CA MET A 1 -5.67 3.40 0.89
C MET A 1 -4.41 2.78 0.32
N GLY A 2 -3.23 3.35 0.54
CA GLY A 2 -1.96 2.84 0.01
C GLY A 2 -0.87 2.79 1.08
N ILE A 3 0.25 2.15 0.74
CA ILE A 3 1.47 2.08 1.54
C ILE A 3 2.64 2.36 0.61
N SER A 4 3.69 3.01 1.10
CA SER A 4 4.94 3.20 0.36
C SER A 4 6.15 2.77 1.17
N LEU A 5 7.10 2.12 0.51
CA LEU A 5 8.43 1.80 1.06
C LEU A 5 9.44 2.93 0.81
N TYR A 6 9.21 3.72 -0.24
CA TYR A 6 10.17 4.72 -0.70
C TYR A 6 9.48 6.02 -1.12
N PRO A 7 10.14 7.17 -0.95
CA PRO A 7 9.69 8.43 -1.54
C PRO A 7 9.79 8.40 -3.08
N CYS A 8 8.95 9.19 -3.74
CA CYS A 8 9.16 9.53 -5.15
C CYS A 8 10.36 10.47 -5.30
N SER A 9 10.95 10.52 -6.49
CA SER A 9 11.91 11.55 -6.89
C SER A 9 11.36 12.24 -8.13
N VAL A 10 11.24 13.57 -8.08
CA VAL A 10 10.83 14.37 -9.24
C VAL A 10 12.06 14.55 -10.14
N PRO A 11 11.94 14.46 -11.48
CA PRO A 11 13.08 14.65 -12.37
C PRO A 11 13.85 15.94 -12.08
N GLY A 12 15.16 15.81 -11.84
CA GLY A 12 16.03 16.95 -11.49
C GLY A 12 16.08 17.30 -10.00
N HIS A 13 15.38 16.56 -9.14
CA HIS A 13 15.39 16.73 -7.69
C HIS A 13 15.76 15.42 -6.98
N ASP A 14 16.30 15.55 -5.76
CA ASP A 14 16.47 14.43 -4.85
C ASP A 14 15.11 13.86 -4.39
N LYS A 15 15.15 12.81 -3.56
CA LYS A 15 13.97 12.21 -2.94
C LYS A 15 13.13 13.28 -2.21
N MET A 16 11.80 13.18 -2.32
CA MET A 16 10.89 14.15 -1.69
C MET A 16 10.96 14.18 -0.16
N PHE A 17 11.36 13.07 0.47
CA PHE A 17 11.60 12.96 1.91
C PHE A 17 12.51 11.77 2.21
N GLU A 18 13.09 11.73 3.40
CA GLU A 18 13.86 10.56 3.86
C GLU A 18 12.95 9.48 4.48
N MET A 19 13.18 8.24 4.06
CA MET A 19 12.53 7.04 4.59
C MET A 19 13.60 6.01 4.95
N PRO A 20 13.68 5.59 6.23
CA PRO A 20 14.55 4.47 6.62
C PRO A 20 14.18 3.19 5.87
N ASN A 21 15.19 2.39 5.50
CA ASN A 21 14.99 1.17 4.70
C ASN A 21 14.17 0.08 5.40
N ASP A 22 14.05 0.15 6.73
CA ASP A 22 13.30 -0.76 7.58
C ASP A 22 11.90 -0.23 7.94
N MET A 23 11.49 0.90 7.36
CA MET A 23 10.21 1.54 7.60
C MET A 23 9.35 1.64 6.33
N MET A 24 8.05 1.71 6.52
CA MET A 24 7.06 1.98 5.49
C MET A 24 6.10 3.09 5.93
N GLU A 25 5.63 3.90 4.98
CA GLU A 25 4.64 4.95 5.20
C GLU A 25 3.23 4.42 4.87
N VAL A 26 2.33 4.46 5.83
CA VAL A 26 0.94 4.05 5.65
C VAL A 26 0.08 5.26 5.32
N GLY A 27 -0.57 5.22 4.15
CA GLY A 27 -1.46 6.28 3.68
C GLY A 27 -0.75 7.45 3.00
N LEU A 28 0.45 7.24 2.47
CA LEU A 28 1.18 8.25 1.69
C LEU A 28 0.30 8.80 0.55
N GLY A 29 0.32 10.13 0.36
CA GLY A 29 -0.31 10.78 -0.79
C GLY A 29 0.44 10.53 -2.10
N ILE A 30 -0.26 10.72 -3.23
CA ILE A 30 0.29 10.43 -4.57
C ILE A 30 1.35 11.46 -5.02
N HIS A 31 1.46 12.59 -4.31
CA HIS A 31 2.51 13.57 -4.50
C HIS A 31 3.52 13.54 -3.34
N GLY A 32 3.59 12.44 -2.59
CA GLY A 32 4.52 12.31 -1.47
C GLY A 32 4.09 13.05 -0.21
N GLU A 33 2.83 13.45 -0.10
CA GLU A 33 2.28 14.02 1.13
C GLU A 33 2.37 13.02 2.28
N PRO A 34 2.68 13.45 3.52
CA PRO A 34 2.81 12.57 4.67
C PRO A 34 1.60 11.66 4.86
N GLY A 35 1.87 10.41 5.20
CA GLY A 35 0.82 9.43 5.48
C GLY A 35 0.22 9.61 6.87
N CYS A 36 -0.61 8.64 7.26
CA CYS A 36 -1.18 8.60 8.60
C CYS A 36 -0.14 8.25 9.66
N ARG A 37 0.82 7.39 9.32
CA ARG A 37 1.89 6.93 10.23
C ARG A 37 3.00 6.22 9.45
N ARG A 38 4.18 6.15 10.08
CA ARG A 38 5.27 5.24 9.70
C ARG A 38 5.29 4.03 10.63
N GLU A 39 5.55 2.86 10.08
CA GLU A 39 5.72 1.62 10.84
C GLU A 39 6.79 0.73 10.20
N PRO A 40 7.35 -0.26 10.92
CA PRO A 40 8.35 -1.15 10.35
C PRO A 40 7.84 -1.88 9.10
N VAL A 41 8.72 -2.16 8.15
CA VAL A 41 8.40 -2.96 6.96
C VAL A 41 7.84 -4.31 7.38
N GLN A 42 6.72 -4.68 6.76
CA GLN A 42 6.04 -5.94 6.98
C GLN A 42 6.03 -6.79 5.72
N ASN A 43 5.71 -8.07 5.86
CA ASN A 43 5.51 -8.91 4.68
C ASN A 43 4.19 -8.55 3.95
N ALA A 44 4.09 -8.98 2.69
CA ALA A 44 2.95 -8.70 1.82
C ALA A 44 1.60 -9.05 2.45
N ARG A 45 1.51 -10.19 3.15
CA ARG A 45 0.27 -10.65 3.80
C ARG A 45 -0.19 -9.67 4.88
N GLN A 46 0.73 -9.23 5.74
CA GLN A 46 0.42 -8.28 6.83
C GLN A 46 0.04 -6.90 6.29
N VAL A 47 0.72 -6.45 5.23
CA VAL A 47 0.41 -5.20 4.51
C VAL A 47 -1.01 -5.25 3.93
N VAL A 48 -1.36 -6.35 3.25
CA VAL A 48 -2.71 -6.56 2.68
C VAL A 48 -3.77 -6.61 3.77
N ASP A 49 -3.53 -7.36 4.85
CA ASP A 49 -4.46 -7.45 5.98
C ASP A 49 -4.74 -6.08 6.61
N THR A 50 -3.69 -5.28 6.81
CA THR A 50 -3.80 -3.91 7.35
C THR A 50 -4.67 -3.02 6.45
N ILE A 51 -4.46 -3.05 5.13
CA ILE A 51 -5.22 -2.24 4.18
C ILE A 51 -6.67 -2.71 4.09
N LEU A 52 -6.90 -4.01 3.85
CA LEU A 52 -8.23 -4.55 3.60
C LEU A 52 -9.09 -4.53 4.86
N SER A 53 -8.54 -4.84 6.04
CA SER A 53 -9.27 -4.72 7.30
C SER A 53 -9.74 -3.28 7.56
N ARG A 54 -8.94 -2.27 7.19
CA ARG A 54 -9.34 -0.86 7.34
C ARG A 54 -10.39 -0.47 6.30
N LEU A 55 -10.24 -0.90 5.05
CA LEU A 55 -11.23 -0.67 4.00
C LEU A 55 -12.57 -1.32 4.34
N GLN A 56 -12.57 -2.55 4.86
CA GLN A 56 -13.79 -3.24 5.28
C GLN A 56 -14.52 -2.47 6.37
N LYS A 57 -13.81 -1.90 7.36
CA LYS A 57 -14.43 -1.08 8.40
C LYS A 57 -15.07 0.20 7.86
N ILE A 58 -14.50 0.80 6.80
CA ILE A 58 -14.96 2.06 6.22
C ILE A 58 -16.11 1.82 5.22
N VAL A 59 -15.93 0.88 4.31
CA VAL A 59 -16.88 0.56 3.24
C VAL A 59 -17.98 -0.38 3.73
N GLN A 60 -17.74 -1.11 4.81
CA GLN A 60 -18.69 -2.03 5.47
C GLN A 60 -19.18 -3.16 4.58
N PHE A 61 -18.31 -3.67 3.70
CA PHE A 61 -18.66 -4.80 2.84
C PHE A 61 -18.63 -6.14 3.59
N THR A 62 -19.50 -7.05 3.17
CA THR A 62 -19.63 -8.41 3.72
C THR A 62 -19.24 -9.47 2.69
N LYS A 63 -19.15 -10.74 3.11
CA LYS A 63 -18.74 -11.84 2.24
C LYS A 63 -19.75 -12.16 1.14
N GLU A 64 -20.99 -11.74 1.32
CA GLU A 64 -22.10 -12.01 0.42
C GLU A 64 -22.23 -10.95 -0.69
N GLN A 65 -21.39 -9.89 -0.65
CA GLN A 65 -21.42 -8.80 -1.61
C GLN A 65 -20.33 -8.96 -2.67
N GLU A 66 -20.71 -8.75 -3.93
CA GLU A 66 -19.74 -8.63 -5.00
C GLU A 66 -19.02 -7.28 -4.89
N ILE A 67 -17.68 -7.32 -4.90
CA ILE A 67 -16.84 -6.13 -4.84
C ILE A 67 -15.89 -6.09 -6.03
N VAL A 68 -15.56 -4.88 -6.48
CA VAL A 68 -14.47 -4.66 -7.43
C VAL A 68 -13.27 -4.13 -6.66
N LEU A 69 -12.18 -4.92 -6.63
CA LEU A 69 -10.92 -4.52 -6.00
C LEU A 69 -9.94 -4.01 -7.05
N LEU A 70 -9.56 -2.72 -6.93
CA LEU A 70 -8.47 -2.13 -7.71
C LEU A 70 -7.17 -2.18 -6.90
N ILE A 71 -6.18 -2.92 -7.41
CA ILE A 71 -4.82 -2.95 -6.86
C ILE A 71 -3.96 -2.04 -7.72
N ASN A 72 -3.57 -0.90 -7.15
CA ASN A 72 -2.82 0.13 -7.85
C ASN A 72 -1.33 0.09 -7.50
N ASN A 73 -0.48 0.23 -8.52
CA ASN A 73 0.97 0.41 -8.34
C ASN A 73 1.31 1.91 -8.35
N LEU A 74 2.00 2.40 -7.31
CA LEU A 74 2.45 3.80 -7.23
C LEU A 74 3.67 4.11 -8.11
N GLY A 75 4.25 3.10 -8.76
CA GLY A 75 5.28 3.24 -9.79
C GLY A 75 6.55 2.43 -9.52
N GLY A 76 6.88 2.18 -8.25
CA GLY A 76 8.13 1.53 -7.86
C GLY A 76 8.06 0.01 -7.62
N VAL A 77 6.88 -0.60 -7.70
CA VAL A 77 6.69 -2.03 -7.40
C VAL A 77 6.81 -2.86 -8.68
N SER A 78 7.54 -3.96 -8.67
CA SER A 78 7.65 -4.85 -9.84
C SER A 78 6.35 -5.61 -10.10
N GLN A 79 6.17 -6.11 -11.34
CA GLN A 79 4.99 -6.92 -11.67
C GLN A 79 4.92 -8.25 -10.89
N ILE A 80 6.08 -8.80 -10.49
CA ILE A 80 6.15 -10.00 -9.67
C ILE A 80 5.63 -9.69 -8.26
N GLU A 81 6.08 -8.60 -7.65
CA GLU A 81 5.58 -8.15 -6.35
C GLU A 81 4.09 -7.81 -6.41
N MET A 82 3.63 -7.12 -7.46
CA MET A 82 2.20 -6.86 -7.67
C MET A 82 1.38 -8.16 -7.76
N SER A 83 1.93 -9.21 -8.37
CA SER A 83 1.29 -10.53 -8.43
C SER A 83 1.19 -11.20 -7.07
N ILE A 84 2.21 -11.03 -6.21
CA ILE A 84 2.18 -11.50 -4.82
C ILE A 84 1.11 -10.74 -4.03
N ILE A 85 1.07 -9.40 -4.13
CA ILE A 85 0.04 -8.57 -3.48
C ILE A 85 -1.36 -9.00 -3.92
N LYS A 86 -1.56 -9.20 -5.24
CA LYS A 86 -2.82 -9.71 -5.78
C LYS A 86 -3.20 -11.07 -5.17
N SER A 87 -2.25 -12.00 -5.08
CA SER A 87 -2.50 -13.32 -4.51
C SER A 87 -2.90 -13.26 -3.04
N GLU A 88 -2.23 -12.42 -2.24
CA GLU A 88 -2.60 -12.25 -0.82
C GLU A 88 -3.95 -11.55 -0.67
N ALA A 89 -4.28 -10.59 -1.55
CA ALA A 89 -5.58 -9.94 -1.55
C ALA A 89 -6.73 -10.90 -1.89
N ILE A 90 -6.57 -11.74 -2.92
CA ILE A 90 -7.55 -12.77 -3.29
C ILE A 90 -7.73 -13.77 -2.14
N ARG A 91 -6.66 -14.12 -1.44
CA ARG A 91 -6.73 -15.02 -0.28
C ARG A 91 -7.44 -14.42 0.92
N TRP A 92 -7.34 -13.10 1.10
CA TRP A 92 -7.95 -12.38 2.22
C TRP A 92 -9.47 -12.26 2.05
N CYS A 93 -9.93 -11.98 0.82
CA CYS A 93 -11.35 -11.93 0.46
C CYS A 93 -12.01 -13.32 0.62
#